data_AF-A0AA36YH67-F1
#
_entry.id   AF-A0AA36YH67-F1
#
_cell.length_a   1.000
_cell.length_b   1.000
_cell.length_c   1.000
_cell.angle_alpha   90.00
_cell.angle_beta   90.00
_cell.angle_gamma   90.00
#
_symmetry.space_group_name_H-M   'P 1'
#
loop_
_entity.id
_entity.type
_entity.pdbx_description
1 polymer ?
#
loop_
_entity_poly.entity_id
_entity_poly.type
_entity_poly.pdbx_seq_one_letter_code
_entity_poly.pdbx_strand_id
1 'polypeptide(L)'
;MSSVSIAEYRKLFPIKKNKKRRSAKQVARQPSVGEMVLATHLRACKIGFEQEYKFHPDRKWRADFLITGKKILIEVEGGIWSGGRHTRGKGYLGDMEKYNSAAMIGFTVLRFSTEQVKAGVAIKQIEQLVG
;
A
#
# COMPACT_ATOMS: atom_id res chain seq x y z
N MET A 1 19.63 -15.43 24.56
CA MET A 1 18.52 -14.45 24.54
C MET A 1 17.22 -15.23 24.64
N SER A 2 16.54 -15.17 25.79
CA SER A 2 15.30 -15.89 26.04
C SER A 2 14.14 -15.26 25.28
N SER A 3 13.48 -16.00 24.40
CA SER A 3 12.25 -15.57 23.74
C SER A 3 11.10 -15.60 24.75
N VAL A 4 10.47 -14.44 24.95
CA VAL A 4 9.26 -14.32 25.77
C VAL A 4 8.14 -15.12 25.13
N SER A 5 7.40 -15.89 25.93
CA SER A 5 6.30 -16.69 25.41
C SER A 5 5.19 -15.79 24.83
N ILE A 6 4.49 -16.26 23.80
CA ILE A 6 3.35 -15.54 23.20
C ILE A 6 2.29 -15.13 24.24
N ALA A 7 2.13 -15.94 25.29
CA ALA A 7 1.22 -15.67 26.39
C ALA A 7 1.68 -14.48 27.26
N GLU A 8 2.96 -14.40 27.59
CA GLU A 8 3.55 -13.26 28.31
C GLU A 8 3.50 -11.98 27.46
N TYR A 9 3.83 -12.08 26.17
CA TYR A 9 3.74 -10.94 25.25
C TYR A 9 2.32 -10.34 25.20
N ARG A 10 1.29 -11.20 25.13
CA ARG A 10 -0.12 -10.75 25.09
C ARG A 10 -0.60 -10.15 26.41
N LYS A 11 -0.02 -10.55 27.55
CA LYS A 11 -0.30 -9.92 28.86
C LYS A 11 0.32 -8.53 28.94
N LEU A 12 1.54 -8.36 28.42
CA LEU A 12 2.23 -7.08 28.38
C LEU A 12 1.58 -6.08 27.41
N PHE A 13 0.96 -6.57 26.31
CA PHE A 13 0.33 -5.74 25.28
C PHE A 13 -1.15 -6.12 25.03
N PRO A 14 -2.09 -5.75 25.92
CA PRO A 14 -3.50 -6.10 25.76
C PRO A 14 -4.17 -5.35 24.60
N ILE A 15 -4.66 -6.09 23.59
CA ILE A 15 -5.39 -5.52 22.45
C ILE A 15 -6.85 -5.25 22.84
N LYS A 16 -7.25 -3.97 22.91
CA LYS A 16 -8.65 -3.57 23.15
C LYS A 16 -9.54 -3.91 21.94
N LYS A 17 -10.61 -4.69 22.16
CA LYS A 17 -11.63 -5.00 21.14
C LYS A 17 -12.55 -3.79 20.93
N ASN A 18 -12.56 -3.22 19.72
CA ASN A 18 -13.48 -2.12 19.37
C ASN A 18 -14.88 -2.62 18.98
N LYS A 19 -15.92 -1.83 19.29
CA LYS A 19 -17.32 -2.03 18.88
C LYS A 19 -17.46 -2.20 17.35
N LYS A 20 -18.37 -3.08 16.92
CA LYS A 20 -18.74 -3.32 15.51
C LYS A 20 -19.19 -2.00 14.86
N ARG A 21 -18.43 -1.52 13.87
CA ARG A 21 -18.84 -0.41 13.00
C ARG A 21 -19.91 -0.90 12.02
N ARG A 22 -20.94 -0.07 11.77
CA ARG A 22 -21.89 -0.29 10.66
C ARG A 22 -21.10 -0.29 9.34
N SER A 23 -21.27 -1.32 8.53
CA SER A 23 -20.64 -1.41 7.21
C SER A 23 -21.34 -0.42 6.28
N ALA A 24 -20.62 0.57 5.76
CA ALA A 24 -21.07 1.32 4.60
C ALA A 24 -21.24 0.34 3.42
N LYS A 25 -22.32 0.50 2.65
CA LYS A 25 -22.63 -0.31 1.47
C LYS A 25 -21.41 -0.30 0.54
N GLN A 26 -20.90 -1.48 0.15
CA GLN A 26 -19.74 -1.60 -0.75
C GLN A 26 -20.13 -1.08 -2.13
N VAL A 27 -19.88 0.21 -2.37
CA VAL A 27 -19.83 0.75 -3.73
C VAL A 27 -18.50 0.32 -4.33
N ALA A 28 -18.50 -0.09 -5.61
CA ALA A 28 -17.27 -0.45 -6.32
C ALA A 28 -16.24 0.68 -6.20
N ARG A 29 -14.99 0.34 -5.86
CA ARG A 29 -13.90 1.31 -5.75
C ARG A 29 -13.69 1.98 -7.10
N GLN A 30 -13.68 3.30 -7.12
CA GLN A 30 -13.28 4.09 -8.28
C GLN A 30 -11.78 4.44 -8.14
N PRO A 31 -10.97 4.31 -9.21
CA PRO A 31 -9.58 4.71 -9.17
C PRO A 31 -9.42 6.17 -8.81
N SER A 32 -8.38 6.49 -8.04
CA SER A 32 -8.05 7.88 -7.72
C SER A 32 -7.47 8.60 -8.94
N VAL A 33 -7.48 9.95 -8.92
CA VAL A 33 -6.84 10.75 -9.97
C VAL A 33 -5.36 10.39 -10.13
N GLY A 34 -4.65 10.18 -9.02
CA GLY A 34 -3.25 9.76 -9.05
C GLY A 34 -3.07 8.40 -9.71
N GLU A 35 -3.90 7.41 -9.38
CA GLU A 35 -3.86 6.10 -10.04
C GLU A 35 -4.10 6.18 -11.55
N MET A 36 -5.09 6.97 -11.99
CA MET A 36 -5.37 7.15 -13.42
C MET A 36 -4.21 7.80 -14.17
N VAL A 37 -3.58 8.82 -13.57
CA VAL A 37 -2.43 9.51 -14.15
C VAL A 37 -1.23 8.56 -14.23
N LEU A 38 -0.93 7.83 -13.15
CA LEU A 38 0.18 6.88 -13.15
C LEU A 38 -0.03 5.75 -14.18
N ALA A 39 -1.25 5.21 -14.26
CA ALA A 39 -1.59 4.19 -15.26
C ALA A 39 -1.42 4.70 -16.70
N THR A 40 -1.67 6.00 -16.94
CA THR A 40 -1.41 6.65 -18.22
C THR A 40 0.09 6.76 -18.49
N HIS A 41 0.88 7.20 -17.51
CA HIS A 41 2.34 7.29 -17.64
C HIS A 41 2.98 5.92 -17.93
N LEU A 42 2.61 4.89 -17.17
CA LEU A 42 3.14 3.53 -17.36
C LEU A 42 2.82 2.98 -18.76
N ARG A 43 1.59 3.23 -19.26
CA ARG A 43 1.20 2.88 -20.63
C ARG A 43 2.04 3.63 -21.68
N ALA A 44 2.23 4.93 -21.50
CA ALA A 44 3.03 5.74 -22.41
C ALA A 44 4.49 5.25 -22.50
N CYS A 45 5.07 4.86 -21.36
CA CYS A 45 6.43 4.30 -21.28
C CYS A 45 6.51 2.81 -21.63
N LYS A 46 5.39 2.16 -22.02
CA LYS A 46 5.30 0.72 -22.33
C LYS A 46 5.78 -0.19 -21.19
N ILE A 47 5.60 0.24 -19.95
CA ILE A 47 5.90 -0.55 -18.77
C ILE A 47 4.68 -1.41 -18.44
N GLY A 48 4.85 -2.73 -18.38
CA GLY A 48 3.80 -3.66 -17.98
C GLY A 48 3.42 -3.49 -16.51
N PHE A 49 2.13 -3.46 -16.21
CA PHE A 49 1.63 -3.38 -14.83
C PHE A 49 0.31 -4.11 -14.62
N GLU A 50 0.06 -4.50 -13.38
CA GLU A 50 -1.23 -5.00 -12.88
C GLU A 50 -1.77 -4.06 -11.82
N GLN A 51 -3.07 -3.76 -11.84
CA GLN A 51 -3.72 -2.93 -10.84
C GLN A 51 -4.33 -3.78 -9.71
N GLU A 52 -4.45 -3.21 -8.51
CA GLU A 52 -5.07 -3.85 -7.35
C GLU A 52 -4.45 -5.22 -6.99
N TYR A 53 -3.13 -5.36 -7.20
CA TYR A 53 -2.42 -6.63 -7.08
C TYR A 53 -2.43 -7.15 -5.64
N LYS A 54 -3.00 -8.34 -5.44
CA LYS A 54 -3.00 -9.03 -4.14
C LYS A 54 -1.65 -9.71 -3.93
N PHE A 55 -0.75 -9.06 -3.21
CA PHE A 55 0.62 -9.56 -3.01
C PHE A 55 0.79 -10.53 -1.83
N HIS A 56 -0.13 -10.52 -0.85
CA HIS A 56 0.00 -11.33 0.35
C HIS A 56 -0.85 -12.61 0.24
N PRO A 57 -0.35 -13.81 0.57
CA PRO A 57 -1.13 -15.05 0.46
C PRO A 57 -2.39 -15.05 1.34
N ASP A 58 -2.22 -14.80 2.64
CA ASP A 58 -3.30 -14.92 3.63
C ASP A 58 -4.13 -13.64 3.81
N ARG A 59 -3.44 -12.49 3.87
CA ARG A 59 -4.09 -11.18 4.05
C ARG A 59 -4.66 -10.70 2.71
N LYS A 60 -5.80 -10.02 2.75
CA LYS A 60 -6.43 -9.40 1.57
C LYS A 60 -5.80 -8.06 1.22
N TRP A 61 -4.50 -7.89 1.45
CA TRP A 61 -3.80 -6.66 1.09
C TRP A 61 -3.58 -6.61 -0.42
N ARG A 62 -3.79 -5.41 -0.96
CA ARG A 62 -3.60 -5.08 -2.36
C ARG A 62 -2.71 -3.85 -2.45
N ALA A 63 -1.81 -3.85 -3.42
CA ALA A 63 -1.13 -2.65 -3.86
C ALA A 63 -1.87 -2.05 -5.05
N ASP A 64 -1.79 -0.74 -5.23
CA ASP A 64 -2.44 -0.07 -6.36
C ASP A 64 -1.88 -0.58 -7.69
N PHE A 65 -0.55 -0.80 -7.75
CA PHE A 65 0.12 -1.38 -8.91
C PHE A 65 1.19 -2.40 -8.54
N LEU A 66 1.36 -3.41 -9.39
CA LEU A 66 2.55 -4.25 -9.51
C LEU A 66 3.17 -3.98 -10.88
N ILE A 67 4.49 -3.81 -10.94
CA ILE A 67 5.21 -3.80 -12.21
C ILE A 67 5.41 -5.24 -12.70
N THR A 68 4.88 -5.58 -13.88
CA THR A 68 4.89 -6.96 -14.40
C THR A 68 6.31 -7.49 -14.55
N GLY A 69 6.55 -8.72 -14.08
CA GLY A 69 7.87 -9.37 -14.16
C GLY A 69 8.91 -8.82 -13.17
N LYS A 70 8.58 -7.81 -12.35
CA LYS A 70 9.45 -7.27 -11.31
C LYS A 70 8.77 -7.40 -9.95
N LYS A 71 9.54 -7.59 -8.88
CA LYS A 71 9.00 -7.52 -7.50
C LYS A 71 8.89 -6.08 -7.02
N ILE A 72 8.20 -5.22 -7.76
CA ILE A 72 8.03 -3.79 -7.44
C ILE A 72 6.54 -3.48 -7.30
N LEU A 73 6.13 -3.07 -6.10
CA LEU A 73 4.79 -2.59 -5.80
C LEU A 73 4.78 -1.07 -5.73
N ILE A 74 3.74 -0.45 -6.30
CA ILE A 74 3.53 1.00 -6.24
C ILE A 74 2.23 1.29 -5.49
N GLU A 75 2.29 2.24 -4.57
CA GLU A 75 1.13 2.80 -3.86
C GLU A 75 1.03 4.29 -4.15
N VAL A 76 -0.19 4.74 -4.50
CA VAL A 76 -0.51 6.14 -4.72
C VAL A 76 -1.27 6.66 -3.49
N GLU A 77 -0.52 7.33 -2.62
CA GLU A 77 -1.01 7.86 -1.35
C GLU A 77 -1.87 9.11 -1.58
N GLY A 78 -3.18 8.91 -1.55
CA GLY A 78 -4.17 9.99 -1.63
C GLY A 78 -4.47 10.62 -0.28
N GLY A 79 -4.74 11.94 -0.26
CA GLY A 79 -5.27 12.61 0.92
C GLY A 79 -4.32 12.65 2.11
N ILE A 80 -3.00 12.68 1.87
CA ILE A 80 -1.97 12.73 2.93
C ILE A 80 -2.12 13.96 3.86
N TRP A 81 -2.77 15.03 3.40
CA TRP A 81 -3.05 16.24 4.19
C TRP A 81 -4.46 16.27 4.80
N SER A 82 -5.30 15.29 4.51
CA SER A 82 -6.75 15.35 4.82
C SER A 82 -7.12 14.95 6.26
N GLY A 83 -6.16 14.53 7.09
CA GLY A 83 -6.47 13.91 8.39
C GLY A 83 -7.25 12.59 8.27
N GLY A 84 -7.16 11.94 7.10
CA GLY A 84 -7.86 10.72 6.74
C GLY A 84 -7.29 9.44 7.38
N ARG A 85 -7.70 8.28 6.86
CA ARG A 85 -7.27 6.97 7.39
C ARG A 85 -5.75 6.85 7.49
N HIS A 86 -5.04 7.23 6.44
CA HIS A 86 -3.59 7.05 6.32
C HIS A 86 -2.77 7.89 7.31
N THR A 87 -3.34 8.99 7.82
CA THR A 87 -2.67 9.85 8.81
C THR A 87 -3.13 9.60 10.24
N ARG A 88 -4.28 8.95 10.45
CA ARG A 88 -4.72 8.55 11.79
C ARG A 88 -3.91 7.36 12.28
N GLY A 89 -3.44 7.42 13.54
CA GLY A 89 -2.53 6.43 14.11
C GLY A 89 -2.93 4.95 13.87
N LYS A 90 -4.21 4.60 13.99
CA LYS A 90 -4.67 3.23 13.71
C LYS A 90 -4.50 2.81 12.25
N GLY A 91 -4.80 3.71 11.30
CA GLY A 91 -4.63 3.41 9.88
C GLY A 91 -3.15 3.35 9.52
N TYR A 92 -2.39 4.32 9.99
CA TYR A 92 -0.94 4.38 9.82
C TYR A 92 -0.23 3.10 10.31
N LEU A 93 -0.55 2.60 11.50
CA LEU A 93 0.00 1.33 12.01
C LEU A 93 -0.35 0.14 11.12
N GLY A 94 -1.56 0.12 10.53
CA GLY A 94 -1.94 -0.93 9.58
C GLY A 94 -1.21 -0.83 8.25
N ASP A 95 -0.89 0.38 7.81
CA ASP A 95 -0.09 0.60 6.60
C ASP A 95 1.37 0.17 6.84
N MET A 96 1.94 0.45 8.03
CA MET A 96 3.25 -0.08 8.43
C MET A 96 3.27 -1.62 8.39
N GLU A 97 2.26 -2.28 8.96
CA GLU A 97 2.16 -3.76 8.93
C GLU A 97 2.13 -4.28 7.48
N LYS A 98 1.33 -3.65 6.61
CA LYS A 98 1.20 -3.98 5.19
C LYS A 98 2.55 -3.85 4.47
N TYR A 99 3.25 -2.73 4.61
CA TYR A 99 4.48 -2.46 3.88
C TYR A 99 5.66 -3.30 4.38
N ASN A 100 5.79 -3.51 5.69
CA ASN A 100 6.79 -4.42 6.23
C ASN A 100 6.57 -5.85 5.71
N SER A 101 5.31 -6.30 5.65
CA SER A 101 5.00 -7.63 5.12
C SER A 101 5.34 -7.76 3.63
N ALA A 102 5.05 -6.72 2.83
CA ALA A 102 5.46 -6.69 1.42
C ALA A 102 6.99 -6.81 1.27
N ALA A 103 7.74 -6.03 2.06
CA ALA A 103 9.21 -6.08 2.06
C ALA A 103 9.74 -7.47 2.47
N MET A 104 9.16 -8.09 3.50
CA MET A 104 9.54 -9.45 3.94
C MET A 104 9.28 -10.54 2.90
N ILE A 105 8.29 -10.36 2.02
CA ILE A 105 8.02 -11.27 0.89
C ILE A 105 9.01 -11.02 -0.28
N GLY A 106 9.83 -9.96 -0.17
CA GLY A 106 10.84 -9.58 -1.14
C GLY A 106 10.33 -8.61 -2.20
N PHE A 107 9.26 -7.86 -1.93
CA PHE A 107 8.84 -6.76 -2.78
C PHE A 107 9.55 -5.46 -2.40
N THR A 108 10.01 -4.72 -3.40
CA THR A 108 10.33 -3.30 -3.26
C THR A 108 9.02 -2.51 -3.33
N VAL A 109 8.73 -1.71 -2.31
CA VAL A 109 7.52 -0.89 -2.27
C VAL A 109 7.89 0.58 -2.48
N LEU A 110 7.34 1.20 -3.53
CA LEU A 110 7.45 2.64 -3.76
C LEU A 110 6.11 3.30 -3.44
N ARG A 111 6.18 4.42 -2.72
CA ARG A 111 5.00 5.18 -2.27
C ARG A 111 5.10 6.58 -2.81
N PHE A 112 4.08 7.03 -3.52
CA PHE A 112 4.04 8.36 -4.13
C PHE A 112 2.78 9.09 -3.73
N SER A 113 2.89 10.39 -3.44
CA SER A 113 1.71 11.23 -3.33
C SER A 113 1.07 11.46 -4.70
N THR A 114 -0.21 11.86 -4.71
CA THR A 114 -0.89 12.24 -5.96
C THR A 114 -0.15 13.37 -6.69
N GLU A 115 0.42 14.31 -5.95
CA GLU A 115 1.21 15.42 -6.49
C GLU A 115 2.51 14.93 -7.15
N GLN A 116 3.23 14.00 -6.51
CA GLN A 116 4.45 13.41 -7.08
C GLN A 116 4.17 12.64 -8.37
N VAL A 117 3.04 11.93 -8.43
CA VAL A 117 2.60 11.25 -9.65
C VAL A 117 2.33 12.26 -10.78
N LYS A 118 1.55 13.32 -10.49
CA LYS A 118 1.23 14.38 -11.46
C LYS A 118 2.46 15.13 -11.94
N ALA A 119 3.45 15.34 -11.05
CA ALA A 119 4.72 15.98 -11.39
C ALA A 119 5.68 15.07 -12.19
N GLY A 120 5.30 13.81 -12.46
CA GLY A 120 6.14 12.86 -13.19
C GLY A 120 7.32 12.31 -12.38
N VAL A 121 7.38 12.54 -11.07
CA VAL A 121 8.43 12.00 -10.20
C VAL A 121 8.33 10.48 -10.11
N ALA A 122 7.10 9.97 -9.98
CA ALA A 122 6.85 8.54 -9.86
C ALA A 122 7.35 7.75 -11.08
N ILE A 123 7.01 8.20 -12.30
CA ILE A 123 7.40 7.48 -13.51
C ILE A 123 8.92 7.47 -13.71
N LYS A 124 9.60 8.60 -13.46
CA LYS A 124 11.07 8.68 -13.58
C LYS A 124 11.78 7.67 -12.67
N GLN A 125 11.32 7.52 -11.42
CA GLN A 125 11.93 6.56 -10.49
C GLN A 125 11.59 5.12 -10.88
N ILE A 126 10.37 4.86 -11.39
CA ILE A 126 10.00 3.53 -11.86
C ILE A 126 10.87 3.14 -13.06
N GLU A 127 11.08 4.05 -14.02
CA GLU A 127 11.96 3.81 -15.18
C GLU A 127 13.38 3.43 -14.76
N GLN A 128 13.95 4.10 -13.75
CA GLN A 128 15.28 3.78 -13.21
C GLN A 128 15.40 2.38 -12.58
N LEU A 129 14.29 1.78 -12.15
CA LEU A 129 14.28 0.41 -11.59
C LEU A 129 13.90 -0.66 -12.62
N VAL A 130 13.22 -0.24 -13.70
CA VAL A 130 12.78 -1.14 -14.77
C VAL A 130 13.87 -1.29 -15.83
N GLY A 131 14.46 -0.17 -16.26
CA GLY A 131 15.62 -0.13 -17.14
C GLY A 131 16.89 -0.66 -16.49
#